data_AF-A0A918GA84-F1
#
_entry.id   AF-A0A918GA84-F1
#
_cell.length_a   1.000
_cell.length_b   1.000
_cell.length_c   1.000
_cell.angle_alpha   90.00
_cell.angle_beta   90.00
_cell.angle_gamma   90.00
#
_symmetry.space_group_name_H-M   'P 1'
#
loop_
_entity.id
_entity.type
_entity.pdbx_description
1 polymer ?
#
loop_
_entity_poly.entity_id
_entity_poly.type
_entity_poly.pdbx_seq_one_letter_code
_entity_poly.pdbx_strand_id
1 'polypeptide(L)' 'MPETLDIEEETAMAVELDPQLLDILACPSDDHAALVVGRPDDPDADALTCTECGRVYPVDDGVPVLLLDAAEQPADR' A
#
# COMPACT_ATOMS: atom_id res chain seq x y z
N MET A 1 6.15 35.71 -5.52
CA MET A 1 6.39 34.84 -6.68
C MET A 1 5.56 33.60 -6.45
N PRO A 2 4.41 33.45 -7.13
CA PRO A 2 3.60 32.25 -7.09
C PRO A 2 4.04 31.38 -8.28
N GLU A 3 4.75 30.29 -8.03
CA GLU A 3 5.07 29.32 -9.08
C GLU A 3 4.67 27.94 -8.59
N THR A 4 3.55 27.52 -9.19
CA THR A 4 3.11 26.17 -9.50
C THR A 4 2.87 25.19 -8.34
N LEU A 5 1.61 25.18 -7.92
CA LEU A 5 0.90 23.93 -7.65
C LEU A 5 0.88 23.11 -8.96
N ASP A 6 1.89 22.27 -9.16
CA ASP A 6 1.80 21.10 -10.04
C ASP A 6 1.18 19.97 -9.22
N ILE A 7 -0.15 19.94 -9.14
CA ILE A 7 -0.93 18.81 -8.59
C ILE A 7 -1.83 18.25 -9.71
N GLU A 8 -1.30 18.21 -10.93
CA GLU A 8 -1.93 17.56 -12.09
C GLU A 8 -0.99 16.41 -12.48
N GLU A 9 -1.36 15.18 -12.76
CA GLU A 9 -2.59 14.39 -12.78
C GLU A 9 -2.09 12.98 -13.23
N GLU A 10 -2.82 11.91 -12.90
CA GLU A 10 -2.79 10.63 -13.63
C GLU A 10 -1.82 9.51 -13.16
N THR A 11 -2.16 8.85 -12.04
CA THR A 11 -2.29 7.38 -12.03
C THR A 11 -3.26 6.93 -10.92
N ALA A 12 -4.55 7.15 -11.14
CA ALA A 12 -5.57 6.48 -10.35
C ALA A 12 -5.56 4.97 -10.64
N MET A 13 -5.91 4.17 -9.61
CA MET A 13 -6.19 2.71 -9.58
C MET A 13 -5.09 1.83 -8.95
N ALA A 14 -4.26 2.38 -8.06
CA ALA A 14 -3.65 1.70 -6.91
C ALA A 14 -2.97 2.75 -6.04
N VAL A 15 -3.75 3.49 -5.26
CA VAL A 15 -3.33 4.44 -4.22
C VAL A 15 -2.08 5.29 -4.56
N GLU A 16 -2.27 6.56 -4.91
CA GLU A 16 -1.19 7.56 -5.03
C GLU A 16 -0.64 7.92 -3.63
N LEU A 17 -0.01 6.95 -2.97
CA LEU A 17 0.65 7.15 -1.70
C LEU A 17 1.98 7.84 -1.95
N ASP A 18 2.10 9.07 -1.44
CA ASP A 18 3.34 9.82 -1.46
C ASP A 18 4.49 8.95 -0.88
N PRO A 19 5.67 8.90 -1.51
CA PRO A 19 6.77 8.05 -1.06
C PRO A 19 7.20 8.38 0.38
N GLN A 20 7.05 9.63 0.82
CA GLN A 20 7.25 9.98 2.23
C GLN A 20 6.20 9.37 3.16
N LEU A 21 4.96 9.17 2.69
CA LEU A 21 3.90 8.53 3.45
C LEU A 21 4.13 7.02 3.57
N LEU A 22 4.64 6.37 2.51
CA LEU A 22 5.06 4.96 2.56
C LEU A 22 6.19 4.72 3.57
N ASP A 23 7.11 5.68 3.72
CA ASP A 23 8.17 5.65 4.73
C ASP A 23 7.62 5.71 6.17
N ILE A 24 6.42 6.28 6.36
CA ILE A 24 5.75 6.40 7.66
C ILE A 24 4.79 5.21 7.91
N LEU A 25 4.20 4.66 6.85
CA LEU A 25 3.21 3.59 6.90
C LEU A 25 3.87 2.24 7.14
N ALA A 26 4.02 1.91 8.42
CA ALA A 26 4.42 0.59 8.86
C ALA A 26 3.26 -0.41 8.79
N CYS A 27 3.59 -1.67 8.51
CA CYS A 27 2.68 -2.79 8.66
C CYS A 27 2.03 -2.81 10.06
N PRO A 28 0.72 -3.05 10.21
CA PRO A 28 0.05 -3.16 11.50
C PRO A 28 0.39 -4.46 12.28
N SER A 29 1.23 -5.33 11.73
CA SER A 29 1.79 -6.50 12.44
C SER A 29 2.96 -6.09 13.34
N ASP A 30 3.33 -6.94 14.30
CA ASP A 30 4.43 -6.69 15.25
C ASP A 30 5.76 -6.27 14.59
N ASP A 31 6.06 -6.78 13.38
CA ASP A 31 7.27 -6.45 12.62
C ASP A 31 7.34 -4.98 12.14
N HIS A 32 6.19 -4.31 11.97
CA HIS A 32 6.14 -2.91 11.50
C HIS A 32 6.95 -2.62 10.21
N ALA A 33 7.10 -3.63 9.35
CA ALA A 33 7.87 -3.54 8.12
C ALA A 33 7.22 -2.64 7.05
N ALA A 34 8.01 -2.27 6.04
CA ALA A 34 7.54 -1.48 4.91
C ALA A 34 6.53 -2.23 4.04
N LEU A 35 5.51 -1.50 3.58
CA LEU A 35 4.47 -1.95 2.66
C LEU A 35 4.83 -1.52 1.23
N VAL A 36 4.62 -2.41 0.26
CA VAL A 36 4.77 -2.13 -1.17
C VAL A 36 3.43 -2.18 -1.86
N VAL A 37 3.22 -1.34 -2.86
CA VAL A 37 2.01 -1.36 -3.68
C VAL A 37 2.01 -2.59 -4.58
N GLY A 38 0.83 -3.18 -4.76
CA GLY A 38 0.61 -4.39 -5.52
C GLY A 38 0.68 -5.66 -4.68
N ARG A 39 0.32 -6.76 -5.33
CA ARG A 39 0.44 -8.14 -4.86
C ARG A 39 1.76 -8.75 -5.36
N PRO A 40 2.27 -9.82 -4.73
CA PRO A 40 3.42 -10.56 -5.25
C PRO A 40 3.21 -11.08 -6.67
N ASP A 41 1.97 -11.48 -6.98
CA ASP A 41 1.58 -12.03 -8.28
C ASP A 41 1.12 -10.97 -9.28
N ASP A 42 0.71 -9.79 -8.79
CA ASP A 42 0.14 -8.70 -9.60
C ASP A 42 0.54 -7.33 -9.02
N PRO A 43 1.61 -6.70 -9.53
CA PRO A 43 2.09 -5.43 -9.02
C PRO A 43 1.14 -4.25 -9.29
N ASP A 44 0.23 -4.40 -10.25
CA ASP A 44 -0.75 -3.36 -10.61
C ASP A 44 -2.08 -3.52 -9.87
N ALA A 45 -2.19 -4.50 -8.96
CA ALA A 45 -3.40 -4.71 -8.17
C ALA A 45 -3.57 -3.64 -7.07
N ASP A 46 -4.83 -3.28 -6.82
CA ASP A 46 -5.30 -2.45 -5.70
C ASP A 46 -5.09 -3.15 -4.33
N ALA A 47 -3.84 -3.36 -3.95
CA ALA A 47 -3.45 -3.98 -2.68
C ALA A 47 -2.08 -3.47 -2.22
N LEU A 48 -1.77 -3.69 -0.95
CA LEU A 48 -0.46 -3.43 -0.35
C LEU A 48 0.11 -4.72 0.23
N THR A 49 1.33 -5.07 -0.15
CA THR A 49 2.02 -6.25 0.35
C THR A 49 3.09 -5.88 1.36
N CYS A 50 3.11 -6.58 2.48
CA CYS A 50 4.13 -6.46 3.51
C CYS A 50 5.40 -7.23 3.13
N THR A 51 6.56 -6.56 3.16
CA THR A 51 7.85 -7.16 2.75
C THR A 51 8.44 -8.17 3.74
N GLU A 52 8.09 -8.10 5.03
CA GLU A 52 8.51 -9.10 6.02
C GLU A 52 7.45 -10.17 6.29
N CYS A 53 6.24 -9.74 6.63
CA CYS A 53 5.18 -10.63 7.05
C CYS A 53 4.46 -11.32 5.88
N GLY A 54 4.66 -10.85 4.65
CA GLY A 54 4.08 -11.43 3.44
C GLY A 54 2.55 -11.29 3.32
N ARG A 55 1.91 -10.55 4.23
CA ARG A 55 0.47 -10.30 4.20
C ARG A 55 0.12 -9.31 3.09
N VAL A 56 -1.04 -9.52 2.49
CA VAL A 56 -1.61 -8.65 1.46
C VAL A 56 -2.82 -7.93 2.03
N TYR A 57 -2.80 -6.60 2.01
CA TYR A 57 -3.87 -5.73 2.47
C TYR A 57 -4.63 -5.18 1.27
N PRO A 58 -5.94 -5.43 1.13
CA PRO A 58 -6.72 -4.92 0.00
C PRO A 58 -6.94 -3.40 0.11
N VAL A 59 -7.09 -2.74 -1.04
CA VAL A 59 -7.57 -1.35 -1.13
C VAL A 59 -9.07 -1.38 -1.47
N ASP A 60 -9.89 -0.79 -0.61
CA ASP A 60 -11.35 -0.70 -0.78
C ASP A 60 -11.74 0.78 -0.94
N ASP A 61 -12.47 1.11 -2.01
CA ASP A 61 -12.88 2.50 -2.33
C ASP A 61 -11.69 3.49 -2.40
N GLY A 62 -10.51 3.02 -2.80
CA GLY A 62 -9.28 3.82 -2.83
C GLY A 62 -8.63 4.02 -1.44
N VAL A 63 -9.13 3.35 -0.40
CA VAL A 63 -8.57 3.38 0.96
C VAL A 63 -7.89 2.05 1.29
N PRO A 64 -6.60 2.05 1.66
CA PRO A 64 -5.90 0.83 2.03
C PRO A 64 -6.40 0.29 3.38
N VAL A 65 -6.91 -0.94 3.39
CA VAL A 65 -7.44 -1.58 4.60
C VAL A 65 -6.30 -2.26 5.36
N LEU A 66 -5.62 -1.50 6.23
CA LEU A 66 -4.54 -1.98 7.09
C LEU A 66 -5.07 -2.71 8.35
N LEU A 67 -6.00 -3.66 8.17
CA LEU A 67 -6.53 -4.48 9.26
C LEU A 67 -6.01 -5.91 9.12
N LEU A 68 -5.51 -6.48 10.21
CA LEU A 68 -4.98 -7.86 10.22
C LEU A 68 -6.04 -8.91 9.86
N ASP A 69 -7.30 -8.67 10.23
CA ASP A 69 -8.44 -9.55 9.90
C ASP A 69 -8.87 -9.47 8.44
N ALA A 70 -8.64 -8.32 7.78
CA ALA A 70 -8.93 -8.13 6.36
C ALA A 70 -7.75 -8.55 5.47
N ALA A 71 -6.56 -8.71 6.04
CA ALA A 71 -5.36 -9.08 5.32
C ALA A 71 -5.43 -10.53 4.86
N GLU A 72 -5.12 -10.77 3.60
CA GLU A 72 -4.90 -12.10 3.07
C GLU A 72 -3.58 -12.64 3.63
N GLN A 73 -3.62 -13.86 4.19
CA GLN A 73 -2.42 -14.52 4.70
C GLN A 73 -1.51 -14.92 3.52
N PRO A 74 -0.18 -14.85 3.68
CA PRO A 74 0.73 -15.45 2.71
C PRO A 74 0.36 -16.92 2.54
N ALA A 75 0.26 -17.38 1.29
CA ALA A 75 -0.35 -18.67 0.94
C ALA A 75 0.34 -19.91 1.56
N ASP A 76 1.53 -19.77 2.15
CA ASP A 76 2.27 -20.91 2.70
C ASP A 76 3.04 -20.53 3.98
N ARG A 77 2.64 -21.11 5.11
CA ARG A 77 3.51 -21.37 6.25
C ARG A 77 3.22 -22.72 6.89
#